data_AF-A0A3A4R614-F1
#
_entry.id   AF-A0A3A4R614-F1
#
_cell.length_a   1.000
_cell.length_b   1.000
_cell.length_c   1.000
_cell.angle_alpha   90.00
_cell.angle_beta   90.00
_cell.angle_gamma   90.00
#
_symmetry.space_group_name_H-M   'P 1'
#
loop_
_entity.id
_entity.type
_entity.pdbx_description
1 polymer ?
#
loop_
_entity_poly.entity_id
_entity_poly.type
_entity_poly.pdbx_seq_one_letter_code
_entity_poly.pdbx_strand_id
1 'polypeptide(L)'
;MSTERREFERIPYEVVTDYRIYLQKTLKKEELFYGKAQIINISGGGIQVRLQDVASDLLSDLLEKNKKLMLEFDVQIEDKTVTVYGKMIWAKEEGTTQAGICFVDIDTEERSKILHYIERQMSK
;
A
#
# COMPACT_ATOMS: atom_id res chain seq x y z
N MET A 1 15.60 -0.81 26.69
CA MET A 1 15.84 -0.11 25.42
C MET A 1 14.93 -0.73 24.37
N SER A 2 13.85 -0.06 23.99
CA SER A 2 12.99 -0.53 22.89
C SER A 2 13.67 -0.18 21.58
N THR A 3 14.14 -1.20 20.85
CA THR A 3 14.63 -1.01 19.48
C THR A 3 13.43 -0.76 18.60
N GLU A 4 13.14 0.51 18.34
CA GLU A 4 12.17 0.90 17.33
C GLU A 4 12.62 0.35 15.98
N ARG A 5 11.84 -0.58 15.41
CA ARG A 5 12.18 -1.23 14.13
C ARG A 5 11.66 -0.47 12.91
N ARG A 6 10.89 0.61 13.12
CA ARG A 6 10.24 1.36 12.04
C ARG A 6 11.08 2.56 11.70
N GLU A 7 11.39 2.70 10.41
CA GLU A 7 12.09 3.86 9.86
C GLU A 7 11.18 5.09 9.75
N PHE A 8 9.88 4.86 9.52
CA PHE A 8 8.89 5.91 9.34
C PHE A 8 7.73 5.77 10.31
N GLU A 9 7.31 6.91 10.85
CA GLU A 9 6.08 7.05 11.62
C GLU A 9 4.84 6.76 10.77
N ARG A 10 3.80 6.22 11.41
CA ARG A 10 2.52 5.92 10.77
C ARG A 10 1.45 6.84 11.33
N ILE A 11 0.69 7.46 10.43
CA ILE A 11 -0.48 8.26 10.81
C ILE A 11 -1.77 7.59 10.33
N PRO A 12 -2.89 7.75 11.06
CA PRO A 12 -4.21 7.38 10.57
C PRO A 12 -4.53 8.09 9.24
N TYR A 13 -5.19 7.39 8.33
CA TYR A 13 -5.51 7.92 7.00
C TYR A 13 -6.93 7.57 6.53
N GLU A 14 -7.48 6.42 6.93
CA GLU A 14 -8.91 6.01 6.78
C GLU A 14 -9.61 6.38 5.44
N VAL A 15 -8.93 6.22 4.31
CA VAL A 15 -9.48 6.50 2.96
C VAL A 15 -9.90 5.22 2.25
N VAL A 16 -11.07 5.23 1.59
CA VAL A 16 -11.47 4.18 0.66
C VAL A 16 -10.96 4.51 -0.74
N THR A 17 -10.27 3.56 -1.36
CA THR A 17 -9.71 3.71 -2.69
C THR A 17 -9.85 2.42 -3.49
N ASP A 18 -9.67 2.55 -4.79
CA ASP A 18 -9.52 1.40 -5.67
C ASP A 18 -8.08 0.90 -5.64
N TYR A 19 -7.90 -0.40 -5.87
CA TYR A 19 -6.58 -1.00 -6.04
C TYR A 19 -6.58 -2.02 -7.16
N ARG A 20 -5.41 -2.19 -7.75
CA ARG A 20 -5.17 -3.15 -8.83
C ARG A 20 -4.03 -4.08 -8.46
N ILE A 21 -4.13 -5.33 -8.88
CA ILE A 21 -3.03 -6.30 -8.78
C ILE A 21 -2.53 -6.58 -10.19
N TYR A 22 -1.23 -6.42 -10.38
CA TYR A 22 -0.58 -6.66 -11.66
C TYR A 22 0.43 -7.79 -11.57
N LEU A 23 0.51 -8.57 -12.65
CA LEU A 23 1.69 -9.39 -12.93
C LEU A 23 2.76 -8.52 -13.58
N GLN A 24 3.89 -8.36 -12.90
CA GLN A 24 5.07 -7.66 -13.39
C GLN A 24 5.85 -8.60 -14.33
N LYS A 25 5.65 -8.43 -15.65
CA LYS A 25 6.51 -8.99 -16.69
C LYS A 25 7.54 -7.94 -17.11
N THR A 26 8.68 -8.37 -17.65
CA THR A 26 9.84 -7.52 -17.96
C THR A 26 9.52 -6.27 -18.79
N LEU A 27 8.46 -6.30 -19.61
CA LEU A 27 8.08 -5.20 -20.51
C LEU A 27 6.59 -4.85 -20.49
N LYS A 28 5.77 -5.55 -19.68
CA LYS A 28 4.30 -5.35 -19.66
C LYS A 28 3.74 -5.58 -18.25
N LYS A 29 2.78 -4.74 -17.87
CA LYS A 29 1.88 -5.00 -16.73
C LYS A 29 0.62 -5.66 -17.26
N GLU A 30 0.23 -6.77 -16.66
CA GLU A 30 -1.04 -7.44 -16.94
C GLU A 30 -1.90 -7.35 -15.68
N GLU A 31 -3.04 -6.67 -15.78
CA GLU A 31 -3.99 -6.55 -14.67
C GLU A 31 -4.63 -7.92 -14.44
N LEU A 32 -4.47 -8.43 -13.21
CA LEU A 32 -5.07 -9.69 -12.79
C LEU A 32 -6.35 -9.48 -11.99
N PHE A 33 -6.46 -8.33 -11.30
CA PHE A 33 -7.55 -8.05 -10.39
C PHE A 33 -7.70 -6.55 -10.17
N TYR A 34 -8.95 -6.13 -9.99
CA TYR A 34 -9.36 -4.79 -9.56
C TYR A 34 -10.36 -4.93 -8.42
N GLY A 35 -10.20 -4.13 -7.37
CA GLY A 35 -11.13 -4.13 -6.23
C GLY A 35 -11.03 -2.88 -5.39
N LYS A 36 -11.73 -2.89 -4.25
CA LYS A 36 -11.75 -1.78 -3.29
C LYS A 36 -10.95 -2.10 -2.04
N ALA A 37 -10.24 -1.10 -1.54
CA ALA A 37 -9.51 -1.19 -0.29
C ALA A 37 -9.82 0.02 0.59
N GLN A 38 -9.77 -0.19 1.90
CA GLN A 38 -9.71 0.90 2.86
C GLN A 38 -8.29 1.02 3.39
N ILE A 39 -7.63 2.14 3.12
CA ILE A 39 -6.34 2.47 3.71
C ILE A 39 -6.57 2.89 5.15
N ILE A 40 -5.99 2.17 6.10
CA ILE A 40 -6.13 2.39 7.54
C ILE A 40 -5.10 3.43 8.01
N ASN A 41 -3.84 3.24 7.64
CA ASN A 41 -2.75 4.16 7.95
C ASN A 41 -1.75 4.24 6.81
N ILE A 42 -0.97 5.32 6.81
CA ILE A 42 0.09 5.61 5.85
C ILE A 42 1.37 6.00 6.58
N SER A 43 2.52 5.63 5.99
CA SER A 43 3.84 6.13 6.35
C SER A 43 4.62 6.49 5.08
N GLY A 44 5.82 7.06 5.24
CA GLY A 44 6.73 7.32 4.12
C GLY A 44 7.20 6.07 3.37
N GLY A 45 7.04 4.88 3.98
CA GLY A 45 7.47 3.61 3.41
C GLY A 45 6.35 2.67 2.99
N GLY A 46 5.08 2.98 3.28
CA GLY A 46 3.99 2.07 2.95
C GLY A 46 2.64 2.43 3.55
N ILE A 47 1.69 1.51 3.38
CA ILE A 47 0.32 1.62 3.88
C ILE A 47 -0.10 0.34 4.60
N GLN A 48 -1.01 0.48 5.55
CA GLN A 48 -1.83 -0.63 6.02
C GLN A 48 -3.22 -0.49 5.41
N VAL A 49 -3.74 -1.58 4.87
CA VAL A 49 -5.03 -1.60 4.17
C VAL A 49 -5.92 -2.72 4.67
N ARG A 50 -7.21 -2.56 4.46
CA ARG A 50 -8.22 -3.62 4.47
C ARG A 50 -8.66 -3.84 3.03
N LEU A 51 -8.33 -5.00 2.48
CA LEU A 51 -8.73 -5.40 1.14
C LEU A 51 -10.14 -5.99 1.18
N GLN A 52 -10.98 -5.58 0.23
CA GLN A 52 -12.30 -6.16 0.01
C GLN A 52 -12.23 -7.10 -1.19
N ASP A 53 -12.99 -8.19 -1.11
CA ASP A 53 -13.30 -9.10 -2.22
C ASP A 53 -12.09 -9.77 -2.92
N VAL A 54 -10.93 -9.86 -2.25
CA VAL A 54 -9.80 -10.63 -2.77
C VAL A 54 -9.88 -12.09 -2.35
N ALA A 55 -9.72 -12.97 -3.32
CA ALA A 55 -9.69 -14.40 -3.11
C ALA A 55 -8.39 -14.83 -2.38
N SER A 56 -8.50 -15.84 -1.52
CA SER A 56 -7.43 -16.29 -0.62
C SER A 56 -6.22 -16.90 -1.36
N ASP A 57 -6.46 -17.51 -2.52
CA ASP A 57 -5.42 -17.99 -3.43
C ASP A 57 -4.57 -16.84 -3.97
N LEU A 58 -5.20 -15.73 -4.36
CA LEU A 58 -4.52 -14.52 -4.81
C LEU A 58 -3.72 -13.84 -3.67
N LEU A 59 -4.19 -13.89 -2.42
CA LEU A 59 -3.43 -13.41 -1.25
C LEU A 59 -2.17 -14.22 -1.02
N SER A 60 -2.29 -15.54 -1.09
CA SER A 60 -1.17 -16.46 -0.93
C SER A 60 -0.13 -16.21 -2.02
N ASP A 61 -0.59 -16.04 -3.26
CA ASP A 61 0.24 -15.66 -4.39
C ASP A 61 0.93 -14.30 -4.19
N LEU A 62 0.24 -13.30 -3.65
CA LEU A 62 0.85 -12.00 -3.35
C LEU A 62 1.98 -12.10 -2.31
N LEU A 63 1.83 -12.92 -1.27
CA LEU A 63 2.88 -13.12 -0.25
C LEU A 63 4.07 -13.92 -0.79
N GLU A 64 3.80 -15.03 -1.49
CA GLU A 64 4.83 -15.96 -1.95
C GLU A 64 5.53 -15.47 -3.23
N LYS A 65 4.77 -14.87 -4.14
CA LYS A 65 5.24 -14.36 -5.44
C LYS A 65 5.45 -12.84 -5.42
N ASN A 66 5.81 -12.28 -4.26
CA ASN A 66 6.20 -10.87 -4.07
C ASN A 66 7.27 -10.33 -5.06
N LYS A 67 7.96 -11.22 -5.81
CA LYS A 67 8.89 -10.84 -6.89
C LYS A 67 8.22 -10.59 -8.25
N LYS A 68 6.99 -11.06 -8.44
CA LYS A 68 6.26 -11.03 -9.72
C LYS A 68 4.93 -10.29 -9.64
N LEU A 69 4.33 -10.18 -8.46
CA LEU A 69 3.07 -9.45 -8.28
C LEU A 69 3.31 -8.09 -7.63
N MET A 70 2.56 -7.10 -8.08
CA MET A 70 2.63 -5.73 -7.59
C MET A 70 1.22 -5.19 -7.39
N LEU A 71 1.01 -4.49 -6.27
CA LEU A 71 -0.22 -3.78 -6.01
C LEU A 71 -0.06 -2.31 -6.41
N GLU A 72 -1.11 -1.71 -6.94
CA GLU A 72 -1.24 -0.29 -7.23
C GLU A 72 -2.40 0.28 -6.43
N PHE A 73 -2.18 1.42 -5.80
CA PHE A 73 -3.21 2.16 -5.06
C PHE A 73 -3.17 3.63 -5.45
N ASP A 74 -4.33 4.26 -5.51
CA ASP A 74 -4.42 5.72 -5.61
C ASP A 74 -4.62 6.32 -4.22
N VAL A 75 -3.67 7.14 -3.77
CA VAL A 75 -3.66 7.78 -2.45
C VAL A 75 -3.99 9.26 -2.63
N GLN A 76 -5.04 9.73 -1.96
CA GLN A 76 -5.47 11.14 -1.97
C GLN A 76 -4.73 11.98 -0.93
N ILE A 77 -3.74 12.73 -1.36
CA ILE A 77 -2.95 13.61 -0.50
C ILE A 77 -3.34 15.04 -0.77
N GLU A 78 -4.14 15.59 0.14
CA GLU A 78 -4.77 16.91 -0.01
C GLU A 78 -5.62 16.94 -1.29
N ASP A 79 -5.34 17.85 -2.21
CA ASP A 79 -6.05 17.99 -3.49
C ASP A 79 -5.39 17.20 -4.64
N LYS A 80 -4.46 16.28 -4.32
CA LYS A 80 -3.69 15.53 -5.31
C LYS A 80 -3.81 14.02 -5.11
N THR A 81 -4.03 13.31 -6.21
CA THR A 81 -3.87 11.85 -6.27
C THR A 81 -2.40 11.50 -6.48
N VAL A 82 -1.87 10.61 -5.65
CA VAL A 82 -0.55 9.98 -5.81
C VAL A 82 -0.77 8.49 -6.04
N THR A 83 -0.34 7.98 -7.20
CA THR A 83 -0.42 6.55 -7.49
C THR A 83 0.81 5.86 -6.92
N VAL A 84 0.61 4.94 -5.98
CA VAL A 84 1.70 4.21 -5.32
C VAL A 84 1.70 2.76 -5.71
N TYR A 85 2.89 2.24 -5.97
CA TYR A 85 3.13 0.83 -6.21
C TYR A 85 3.70 0.18 -4.96
N GLY A 86 3.29 -1.06 -4.67
CA GLY A 86 3.72 -1.73 -3.46
C GLY A 86 3.71 -3.24 -3.50
N LYS A 87 4.42 -3.82 -2.52
CA LYS A 87 4.51 -5.25 -2.28
C LYS A 87 3.91 -5.60 -0.94
N MET A 88 3.18 -6.71 -0.88
CA MET A 88 2.53 -7.15 0.34
C MET A 88 3.53 -7.84 1.27
N ILE A 89 3.79 -7.24 2.42
CA ILE A 89 4.78 -7.76 3.39
C ILE A 89 4.15 -8.69 4.43
N TRP A 90 2.84 -8.57 4.66
CA TRP A 90 2.06 -9.47 5.51
C TRP A 90 0.57 -9.32 5.18
N ALA A 91 -0.20 -10.35 5.47
CA ALA A 91 -1.67 -10.32 5.46
C ALA A 91 -2.23 -11.09 6.66
N LYS A 92 -3.40 -10.69 7.14
CA LYS A 92 -4.14 -11.32 8.23
C LYS A 92 -5.63 -11.34 7.89
N GLU A 93 -6.24 -12.52 7.94
CA GLU A 93 -7.67 -12.71 7.70
C GLU A 93 -8.43 -12.72 9.04
N GLU A 94 -9.22 -11.68 9.31
CA GLU A 94 -10.12 -11.61 10.47
C GLU A 94 -11.45 -10.98 10.05
N GLY A 95 -12.29 -11.77 9.37
CA GLY A 95 -13.56 -11.32 8.76
C GLY A 95 -13.38 -10.45 7.50
N THR A 96 -12.34 -9.61 7.48
CA THR A 96 -11.82 -8.92 6.29
C THR A 96 -10.30 -9.08 6.25
N THR A 97 -9.71 -9.02 5.06
CA THR A 97 -8.27 -9.17 4.90
C THR A 97 -7.57 -7.86 5.20
N GLN A 98 -6.79 -7.82 6.28
CA GLN A 98 -5.85 -6.73 6.53
C GLN A 98 -4.49 -7.06 5.95
N ALA A 99 -3.85 -6.09 5.31
CA ALA A 99 -2.53 -6.26 4.71
C ALA A 99 -1.63 -5.06 4.97
N GLY A 100 -0.33 -5.34 5.09
CA GLY A 100 0.71 -4.32 5.06
C GLY A 100 1.36 -4.29 3.69
N ILE A 101 1.40 -3.11 3.08
CA ILE A 101 2.00 -2.91 1.75
C ILE A 101 3.20 -1.97 1.92
N CYS A 102 4.37 -2.40 1.45
CA CYS A 102 5.57 -1.58 1.38
C CYS A 102 5.69 -0.95 -0.02
N PHE A 103 5.94 0.35 -0.10
CA PHE A 103 6.09 1.03 -1.39
C PHE A 103 7.33 0.56 -2.13
N VAL A 104 7.20 0.39 -3.44
CA VAL A 104 8.28 0.05 -4.38
C VAL A 104 8.24 1.00 -5.56
N ASP A 105 9.40 1.33 -6.10
CA ASP A 105 9.55 2.14 -7.33
C ASP A 105 8.77 3.48 -7.31
N ILE A 106 8.54 4.05 -6.12
CA ILE A 106 7.92 5.36 -5.96
C ILE A 106 8.90 6.47 -6.33
N ASP A 107 8.43 7.44 -7.12
CA ASP A 107 9.23 8.59 -7.49
C ASP A 107 9.64 9.41 -6.26
N THR A 108 10.82 10.05 -6.30
CA THR A 108 11.32 10.84 -5.17
C THR A 108 10.38 12.00 -4.86
N GLU A 109 9.81 12.67 -5.87
CA GLU A 109 8.87 13.76 -5.70
C GLU A 109 7.55 13.28 -5.07
N GLU A 110 7.04 12.13 -5.49
CA GLU A 110 5.84 11.51 -4.91
C GLU A 110 6.06 11.10 -3.46
N ARG A 111 7.20 10.48 -3.16
CA ARG A 111 7.58 10.14 -1.78
C ARG A 111 7.68 11.40 -0.91
N SER A 112 8.27 12.48 -1.42
CA SER A 112 8.33 13.75 -0.70
C SER A 112 6.95 14.33 -0.39
N LYS A 113 5.97 14.20 -1.29
CA LYS A 113 4.58 14.62 -1.02
C LYS A 113 3.96 13.82 0.13
N ILE A 114 4.17 12.50 0.16
CA ILE A 114 3.70 11.63 1.24
C ILE A 114 4.33 12.03 2.57
N LEU A 115 5.66 12.19 2.60
CA LEU A 115 6.38 12.56 3.82
C LEU A 115 5.93 13.92 4.35
N HIS A 116 5.82 14.92 3.48
CA HIS A 116 5.40 16.26 3.88
C HIS A 116 3.97 16.27 4.45
N TYR A 117 3.06 15.50 3.85
CA TYR A 117 1.72 15.31 4.39
C TYR A 117 1.76 14.70 5.80
N ILE A 118 2.57 13.66 6.01
CA ILE A 118 2.70 13.00 7.32
C ILE A 118 3.21 13.97 8.38
N GLU A 119 4.31 14.69 8.10
CA GLU A 119 4.91 15.68 9.00
C GLU A 119 3.89 16.75 9.41
N ARG A 120 3.07 17.21 8.47
CA ARG A 120 2.01 18.19 8.74
C ARG A 120 0.88 17.66 9.61
N GLN A 121 0.47 16.40 9.46
CA GLN A 121 -0.57 15.83 10.35
C GLN A 121 -0.03 15.59 11.76
N MET A 122 1.26 15.28 11.92
CA MET A 122 1.88 15.10 13.23
C MET A 122 2.10 16.41 14.00
N SER A 123 2.16 17.55 13.30
CA SER A 123 2.39 18.87 13.88
C SER A 123 1.10 19.58 14.34
N LYS A 124 -0.07 18.95 14.17
CA LYS A 124 -1.37 19.45 14.64
C LYS A 124 -1.69 18.92 16.03
#